data_AF-A0AAN6I5M1-F1
#
_entry.id   AF-A0AAN6I5M1-F1
#
_cell.length_a   1.000
_cell.length_b   1.000
_cell.length_c   1.000
_cell.angle_alpha   90.00
_cell.angle_beta   90.00
_cell.angle_gamma   90.00
#
_symmetry.space_group_name_H-M   'P 1'
#
loop_
_entity.id
_entity.type
_entity.pdbx_description
1 polymer ?
#
loop_
_entity_poly.entity_id
_entity_poly.type
_entity_poly.pdbx_seq_one_letter_code
_entity_poly.pdbx_strand_id
1 'polypeptide(L)'
;MRVLKTLWSAFLLASCLALNTTEPRHTNNWAVLVSTSRFWFNYRHMANVLSMYRTVKRLGIPDSQIILMLSDDIACNPRNAFPGFVFNNADRQLELYGDNIEVDYRGYEVTVENFIRLLTDRWPDEQPKSKRLLTDEHSNIFIYMTGHGGDEFLKFQDAEEISSYDIADAFEEMHEKKRYNEIFFMIDTCQANTMYSKFYSPNILAVGSSDLHESSYSHHSDTEIGVAVIDRFTYYNLEFLESLEKDSKLTLQDLVDSYTFEKIHSNAGVRTDLFQRNLSDVLITDFFGNVQQTVVDNVEDDLLYLTNHDQQGFLKNLSAPRISEVEKQRKSGFFNQKKNMITLGACESKQMSSTKLITIGTVIAAFFFFANYFKI
;
A
#
# COMPACT_ATOMS: atom_id res chain seq x y z
N MET A 1 19.78 17.52 -69.85
CA MET A 1 18.62 16.66 -69.50
C MET A 1 19.01 15.49 -68.57
N ARG A 2 19.83 15.73 -67.52
CA ARG A 2 20.28 14.67 -66.60
C ARG A 2 20.93 15.19 -65.30
N VAL A 3 20.33 16.18 -64.63
CA VAL A 3 20.81 16.60 -63.28
C VAL A 3 19.66 16.99 -62.32
N LEU A 4 18.42 17.14 -62.78
CA LEU A 4 17.33 17.67 -61.95
C LEU A 4 16.35 16.63 -61.37
N LYS A 5 16.73 15.35 -61.27
CA LYS A 5 15.83 14.27 -60.80
C LYS A 5 16.28 13.55 -59.53
N THR A 6 17.36 13.98 -58.88
CA THR A 6 17.91 13.31 -57.68
C THR A 6 17.70 14.07 -56.38
N LEU A 7 17.00 15.20 -56.39
CA LEU A 7 16.74 16.00 -55.18
C LEU A 7 15.31 15.89 -54.63
N TRP A 8 14.43 15.14 -55.29
CA TRP A 8 13.02 14.96 -54.85
C TRP A 8 12.72 13.58 -54.24
N SER A 9 13.71 12.68 -54.21
CA SER A 9 13.59 11.36 -53.57
C SER A 9 14.28 11.28 -52.20
N ALA A 10 15.00 12.32 -51.77
CA ALA A 10 15.63 12.40 -50.45
C ALA A 10 14.78 13.14 -49.41
N PHE A 11 13.76 13.90 -49.82
CA PHE A 11 12.91 14.69 -48.92
C PHE A 11 11.63 13.98 -48.46
N LEU A 12 11.29 12.83 -49.08
CA LEU A 12 10.12 12.02 -48.73
C LEU A 12 10.47 10.80 -47.84
N LEU A 13 11.74 10.62 -47.47
CA LEU A 13 12.20 9.57 -46.55
C LEU A 13 12.60 10.09 -45.16
N ALA A 14 12.56 11.40 -44.93
CA ALA A 14 12.93 12.02 -43.65
C ALA A 14 11.74 12.56 -42.84
N SER A 15 10.50 12.33 -43.28
CA SER A 15 9.28 12.70 -42.55
C SER A 15 8.51 11.50 -41.98
N CYS A 16 9.07 10.28 -42.06
CA CYS A 16 8.55 9.15 -41.32
C CYS A 16 9.06 9.20 -39.88
N LEU A 17 8.17 9.67 -39.00
CA LEU A 17 8.06 9.23 -37.61
C LEU A 17 9.27 9.57 -36.73
N ALA A 18 9.46 10.87 -36.47
CA ALA A 18 9.68 11.27 -35.09
C ALA A 18 8.37 11.02 -34.32
N LEU A 19 8.05 9.73 -34.10
CA LEU A 19 7.28 9.37 -32.93
C LEU A 19 8.19 9.78 -31.79
N ASN A 20 7.92 10.94 -31.18
CA ASN A 20 8.20 11.07 -29.77
C ASN A 20 7.48 9.88 -29.15
N THR A 21 8.20 8.79 -28.92
CA THR A 21 7.83 7.79 -27.93
C THR A 21 7.92 8.54 -26.63
N THR A 22 6.89 9.32 -26.32
CA THR A 22 6.53 9.57 -24.94
C THR A 22 6.37 8.17 -24.39
N GLU A 23 7.38 7.70 -23.64
CA GLU A 23 7.27 6.51 -22.81
C GLU A 23 5.85 6.54 -22.22
N PRO A 24 5.03 5.49 -22.44
CA PRO A 24 3.65 5.51 -22.00
C PRO A 24 3.66 5.66 -20.48
N ARG A 25 3.49 6.91 -20.04
CA ARG A 25 3.46 7.26 -18.63
C ARG A 25 2.21 6.57 -18.08
N HIS A 26 2.40 5.76 -17.05
CA HIS A 26 1.31 5.09 -16.37
C HIS A 26 0.24 6.10 -15.95
N THR A 27 -1.02 5.68 -15.95
CA THR A 27 -2.17 6.56 -15.70
C THR A 27 -2.64 6.51 -14.25
N ASN A 28 -2.27 5.46 -13.53
CA ASN A 28 -2.68 5.23 -12.16
C ASN A 28 -1.69 4.32 -11.42
N ASN A 29 -1.70 4.41 -10.10
CA ASN A 29 -0.89 3.61 -9.20
C ASN A 29 -1.78 2.82 -8.25
N TRP A 30 -1.48 1.53 -8.10
CA TRP A 30 -2.14 0.66 -7.13
C TRP A 30 -1.15 0.15 -6.09
N ALA A 31 -1.62 -0.11 -4.89
CA ALA A 31 -0.86 -0.76 -3.84
C ALA A 31 -1.56 -2.04 -3.38
N VAL A 32 -0.82 -3.13 -3.20
CA VAL A 32 -1.30 -4.37 -2.57
C VAL A 32 -0.39 -4.64 -1.37
N LEU A 33 -0.94 -4.53 -0.17
CA LEU A 33 -0.17 -4.57 1.08
C LEU A 33 -0.64 -5.73 1.94
N VAL A 34 0.24 -6.70 2.20
CA VAL A 34 -0.14 -8.00 2.77
C VAL A 34 0.68 -8.34 4.02
N SER A 35 -0.02 -8.45 5.15
CA SER A 35 0.53 -9.03 6.38
C SER A 35 0.05 -10.47 6.48
N THR A 36 0.97 -11.42 6.30
CA THR A 36 0.63 -12.84 6.17
C THR A 36 0.63 -13.59 7.51
N SER A 37 1.17 -12.99 8.57
CA SER A 37 1.36 -13.67 9.86
C SER A 37 0.32 -13.32 10.91
N ARG A 38 -0.06 -14.34 11.69
CA ARG A 38 -0.98 -14.23 12.83
C ARG A 38 -0.29 -14.33 14.16
N PHE A 39 -1.04 -14.10 15.24
CA PHE A 39 -0.63 -14.16 16.63
C PHE A 39 0.16 -12.95 17.12
N TRP A 40 0.04 -12.70 18.44
CA TRP A 40 0.57 -11.52 19.10
C TRP A 40 2.08 -11.32 18.91
N PHE A 41 2.87 -12.38 18.91
CA PHE A 41 4.32 -12.29 18.73
C PHE A 41 4.74 -11.82 17.32
N ASN A 42 3.81 -11.76 16.38
CA ASN A 42 4.01 -11.26 15.02
C ASN A 42 3.44 -9.85 14.81
N TYR A 43 3.21 -9.11 15.89
CA TYR A 43 2.72 -7.72 15.89
C TYR A 43 3.37 -6.86 14.79
N ARG A 44 4.70 -6.91 14.69
CA ARG A 44 5.50 -6.17 13.70
C ARG A 44 5.05 -6.34 12.25
N HIS A 45 4.60 -7.52 11.81
CA HIS A 45 4.20 -7.73 10.42
C HIS A 45 2.95 -6.93 10.05
N MET A 46 1.99 -6.80 10.97
CA MET A 46 0.85 -5.91 10.75
C MET A 46 1.24 -4.43 10.85
N ALA A 47 2.11 -4.06 11.80
CA ALA A 47 2.59 -2.70 11.93
C ALA A 47 3.40 -2.23 10.70
N ASN A 48 4.22 -3.10 10.12
CA ASN A 48 4.96 -2.89 8.87
C ASN A 48 4.01 -2.51 7.72
N VAL A 49 2.97 -3.32 7.51
CA VAL A 49 1.98 -3.12 6.44
C VAL A 49 1.17 -1.85 6.65
N LEU A 50 0.73 -1.57 7.87
CA LEU A 50 0.04 -0.31 8.18
C LEU A 50 0.94 0.91 8.00
N SER A 51 2.24 0.76 8.26
CA SER A 51 3.21 1.84 8.01
C SER A 51 3.37 2.10 6.51
N MET A 52 3.43 1.06 5.68
CA MET A 52 3.44 1.20 4.22
C MET A 52 2.14 1.80 3.70
N TYR A 53 0.99 1.37 4.24
CA TYR A 53 -0.34 1.93 3.93
C TYR A 53 -0.38 3.44 4.17
N ARG A 54 0.10 3.89 5.33
CA ARG A 54 0.21 5.32 5.65
C ARG A 54 1.10 6.05 4.64
N THR A 55 2.22 5.45 4.24
CA THR A 55 3.14 6.05 3.27
C THR A 55 2.49 6.24 1.90
N VAL A 56 1.84 5.21 1.34
CA VAL A 56 1.17 5.33 0.02
C VAL A 56 0.01 6.32 0.06
N LYS A 57 -0.76 6.36 1.17
CA LYS A 57 -1.83 7.36 1.36
C LYS A 57 -1.29 8.78 1.45
N ARG A 58 -0.20 8.99 2.20
CA ARG A 58 0.45 10.30 2.35
C ARG A 58 0.92 10.83 0.99
N LEU A 59 1.50 9.94 0.17
CA LEU A 59 1.95 10.25 -1.20
C LEU A 59 0.79 10.32 -2.21
N GLY A 60 -0.41 9.94 -1.80
CA GLY A 60 -1.68 10.37 -2.39
C GLY A 60 -2.47 9.27 -3.12
N ILE A 61 -2.05 8.01 -3.04
CA ILE A 61 -2.86 6.89 -3.57
C ILE A 61 -4.15 6.81 -2.74
N PRO A 62 -5.34 6.87 -3.39
CA PRO A 62 -6.63 6.78 -2.70
C PRO A 62 -6.91 5.34 -2.22
N ASP A 63 -7.74 5.19 -1.18
CA ASP A 63 -8.09 3.86 -0.62
C ASP A 63 -8.68 2.91 -1.66
N SER A 64 -9.44 3.44 -2.63
CA SER A 64 -9.98 2.65 -3.74
C SER A 64 -8.93 2.00 -4.65
N GLN A 65 -7.65 2.37 -4.50
CA GLN A 65 -6.50 1.83 -5.22
C GLN A 65 -5.48 1.15 -4.29
N ILE A 66 -5.83 0.97 -3.01
CA ILE A 66 -5.01 0.26 -2.04
C ILE A 66 -5.77 -0.97 -1.58
N ILE A 67 -5.23 -2.15 -1.84
CA ILE A 67 -5.75 -3.41 -1.30
C ILE A 67 -4.96 -3.77 -0.04
N LEU A 68 -5.63 -3.75 1.10
CA LEU A 68 -5.04 -4.03 2.41
C LEU A 68 -5.50 -5.38 2.97
N MET A 69 -4.53 -6.29 3.18
CA MET A 69 -4.77 -7.63 3.72
C MET A 69 -4.08 -7.79 5.08
N LEU A 70 -4.86 -7.87 6.15
CA LEU A 70 -4.37 -8.06 7.52
C LEU A 70 -4.84 -9.41 8.07
N SER A 71 -3.90 -10.35 8.24
CA SER A 71 -4.22 -11.72 8.67
C SER A 71 -4.63 -11.86 10.14
N ASP A 72 -4.44 -10.84 10.96
CA ASP A 72 -4.88 -10.81 12.36
C ASP A 72 -5.37 -9.42 12.77
N ASP A 73 -6.05 -9.34 13.90
CA ASP A 73 -6.46 -8.07 14.52
C ASP A 73 -5.64 -7.85 15.79
N ILE A 74 -4.41 -7.32 15.65
CA ILE A 74 -3.56 -7.02 16.81
C ILE A 74 -4.08 -5.80 17.58
N ALA A 75 -4.84 -4.90 16.94
CA ALA A 75 -5.40 -3.73 17.59
C ALA A 75 -6.39 -4.14 18.67
N CYS A 76 -7.24 -5.13 18.39
CA CYS A 76 -8.24 -5.66 19.33
C CYS A 76 -7.82 -6.96 20.02
N ASN A 77 -6.53 -7.31 19.97
CA ASN A 77 -6.02 -8.47 20.68
C ASN A 77 -6.11 -8.26 22.21
N PRO A 78 -6.57 -9.25 23.00
CA PRO A 78 -6.62 -9.11 24.46
C PRO A 78 -5.27 -8.87 25.15
N ARG A 79 -4.15 -9.15 24.47
CA ARG A 79 -2.80 -8.86 24.96
C ARG A 79 -2.37 -7.42 24.70
N ASN A 80 -3.08 -6.69 23.85
CA ASN A 80 -2.75 -5.31 23.55
C ASN A 80 -3.06 -4.42 24.75
N ALA A 81 -2.01 -3.87 25.37
CA ALA A 81 -2.13 -2.90 26.44
C ALA A 81 -2.83 -1.59 25.99
N PHE A 82 -2.91 -1.35 24.68
CA PHE A 82 -3.53 -0.19 24.05
C PHE A 82 -4.63 -0.62 23.06
N PRO A 83 -5.81 -1.04 23.53
CA PRO A 83 -6.87 -1.53 22.66
C PRO A 83 -7.27 -0.50 21.59
N GLY A 84 -7.34 -0.96 20.35
CA GLY A 84 -7.70 -0.14 19.19
C GLY A 84 -6.53 0.62 18.57
N PHE A 85 -5.32 0.52 19.14
CA PHE A 85 -4.14 1.22 18.65
C PHE A 85 -3.04 0.26 18.23
N VAL A 86 -2.30 0.66 17.19
CA VAL A 86 -1.10 -0.04 16.70
C VAL A 86 0.02 0.99 16.49
N PHE A 87 1.24 0.63 16.87
CA PHE A 87 2.41 1.51 16.82
C PHE A 87 3.59 0.80 16.14
N ASN A 88 4.44 1.52 15.43
CA ASN A 88 5.66 0.96 14.83
C ASN A 88 6.96 1.40 15.54
N ASN A 89 6.84 2.16 16.62
CA ASN A 89 7.97 2.65 17.41
C ASN A 89 7.69 2.55 18.92
N ALA A 90 8.76 2.46 19.71
CA ALA A 90 8.66 2.32 21.16
C ALA A 90 8.11 3.59 21.84
N ASP A 91 8.32 4.76 21.23
CA ASP A 91 7.82 6.03 21.77
C ASP A 91 6.33 6.28 21.48
N ARG A 92 5.68 5.36 20.74
CA ARG A 92 4.24 5.37 20.40
C ARG A 92 3.75 6.71 19.85
N GLN A 93 4.61 7.41 19.12
CA GLN A 93 4.32 8.73 18.58
C GLN A 93 3.36 8.66 17.38
N LEU A 94 3.34 7.50 16.72
CA LEU A 94 2.56 7.28 15.52
C LEU A 94 1.58 6.14 15.71
N GLU A 95 0.31 6.50 15.72
CA GLU A 95 -0.83 5.59 15.71
C GLU A 95 -1.12 5.16 14.25
N LEU A 96 -1.25 3.85 14.03
CA LEU A 96 -1.32 3.22 12.71
C LEU A 96 -2.65 2.56 12.37
N TYR A 97 -3.57 2.37 13.32
CA TYR A 97 -4.84 1.62 13.18
C TYR A 97 -6.11 2.48 13.31
N GLY A 98 -5.98 3.81 13.40
CA GLY A 98 -7.11 4.72 13.59
C GLY A 98 -8.13 4.75 12.43
N ASP A 99 -9.15 5.61 12.57
CA ASP A 99 -10.40 5.60 11.80
C ASP A 99 -10.28 5.72 10.26
N ASN A 100 -9.09 6.00 9.72
CA ASN A 100 -8.88 6.29 8.30
C ASN A 100 -8.34 5.10 7.49
N ILE A 101 -8.53 3.87 7.98
CA ILE A 101 -7.97 2.65 7.37
C ILE A 101 -9.09 1.78 6.84
N GLU A 102 -8.95 1.40 5.58
CA GLU A 102 -9.85 0.49 4.90
C GLU A 102 -9.14 -0.85 4.76
N VAL A 103 -9.58 -1.84 5.54
CA VAL A 103 -9.03 -3.21 5.47
C VAL A 103 -9.97 -4.08 4.64
N ASP A 104 -9.50 -4.50 3.46
CA ASP A 104 -10.27 -5.25 2.47
C ASP A 104 -10.38 -6.74 2.78
N TYR A 105 -9.27 -7.34 3.24
CA TYR A 105 -9.22 -8.74 3.66
C TYR A 105 -8.79 -8.83 5.11
N ARG A 106 -9.67 -9.36 5.96
CA ARG A 106 -9.46 -9.41 7.42
C ARG A 106 -9.37 -10.85 7.91
N GLY A 107 -8.40 -11.13 8.76
CA GLY A 107 -8.31 -12.39 9.50
C GLY A 107 -8.28 -13.59 8.55
N TYR A 108 -9.31 -14.44 8.66
CA TYR A 108 -9.46 -15.65 7.87
C TYR A 108 -9.60 -15.43 6.36
N GLU A 109 -9.89 -14.21 5.90
CA GLU A 109 -9.92 -13.90 4.47
C GLU A 109 -8.52 -13.74 3.84
N VAL A 110 -7.45 -13.66 4.65
CA VAL A 110 -6.08 -13.53 4.15
C VAL A 110 -5.48 -14.91 3.86
N THR A 111 -5.90 -15.52 2.76
CA THR A 111 -5.44 -16.86 2.32
C THR A 111 -4.59 -16.77 1.06
N VAL A 112 -3.82 -17.83 0.77
CA VAL A 112 -3.08 -17.93 -0.49
C VAL A 112 -4.04 -17.87 -1.68
N GLU A 113 -5.16 -18.58 -1.60
CA GLU A 113 -6.20 -18.58 -2.63
C GLU A 113 -6.72 -17.18 -2.93
N ASN A 114 -7.09 -16.40 -1.90
CA ASN A 114 -7.64 -15.06 -2.09
C ASN A 114 -6.60 -14.10 -2.67
N PHE A 115 -5.34 -14.22 -2.27
CA PHE A 115 -4.25 -13.43 -2.83
C PHE A 115 -4.02 -13.75 -4.33
N ILE A 116 -3.96 -15.03 -4.71
CA ILE A 116 -3.81 -15.43 -6.11
C ILE A 116 -5.04 -15.01 -6.95
N ARG A 117 -6.26 -15.17 -6.42
CA ARG A 117 -7.48 -14.71 -7.12
C ARG A 117 -7.52 -13.20 -7.28
N LEU A 118 -7.05 -12.43 -6.30
CA LEU A 118 -6.89 -10.98 -6.39
C LEU A 118 -5.96 -10.61 -7.55
N LEU A 119 -4.76 -11.21 -7.60
CA LEU A 119 -3.79 -10.94 -8.67
C LEU A 119 -4.34 -11.33 -10.03
N THR A 120 -4.99 -12.47 -10.16
CA THR A 120 -5.48 -13.01 -11.46
C THR A 120 -6.87 -12.54 -11.89
N ASP A 121 -7.59 -11.83 -11.01
CA ASP A 121 -9.01 -11.42 -11.12
C ASP A 121 -9.95 -12.60 -11.43
N ARG A 122 -9.66 -13.76 -10.83
CA ARG A 122 -10.49 -14.97 -10.92
C ARG A 122 -11.57 -14.97 -9.84
N TRP A 123 -12.50 -14.04 -9.98
CA TRP A 123 -13.62 -13.84 -9.06
C TRP A 123 -14.97 -13.97 -9.77
N PRO A 124 -16.02 -14.45 -9.07
CA PRO A 124 -17.38 -14.36 -9.58
C PRO A 124 -17.84 -12.89 -9.65
N ASP A 125 -18.82 -12.60 -10.49
CA ASP A 125 -19.28 -11.22 -10.78
C ASP A 125 -19.79 -10.49 -9.53
N GLU A 126 -20.23 -11.23 -8.51
CA GLU A 126 -20.73 -10.69 -7.24
C GLU A 126 -19.61 -10.22 -6.30
N GLN A 127 -18.34 -10.51 -6.59
CA GLN A 127 -17.22 -10.11 -5.74
C GLN A 127 -17.15 -8.57 -5.64
N PRO A 128 -17.14 -8.00 -4.42
CA PRO A 128 -17.11 -6.56 -4.23
C PRO A 128 -15.92 -5.89 -4.93
N LYS A 129 -16.15 -4.71 -5.52
CA LYS A 129 -15.09 -3.94 -6.20
C LYS A 129 -13.92 -3.58 -5.29
N SER A 130 -14.18 -3.29 -4.01
CA SER A 130 -13.11 -3.01 -3.02
C SER A 130 -12.17 -4.19 -2.79
N LYS A 131 -12.62 -5.41 -3.11
CA LYS A 131 -11.82 -6.63 -2.99
C LYS A 131 -11.22 -7.08 -4.33
N ARG A 132 -11.24 -6.25 -5.37
CA ARG A 132 -10.69 -6.56 -6.69
C ARG A 132 -9.55 -5.60 -7.03
N LEU A 133 -8.51 -6.13 -7.66
CA LEU A 133 -7.40 -5.34 -8.20
C LEU A 133 -7.75 -4.87 -9.62
N LEU A 134 -8.44 -3.73 -9.76
CA LEU A 134 -8.99 -3.27 -11.04
C LEU A 134 -7.94 -2.53 -11.89
N THR A 135 -6.81 -3.17 -12.12
CA THR A 135 -5.66 -2.67 -12.89
C THR A 135 -5.74 -3.04 -14.38
N ASP A 136 -4.98 -2.29 -15.19
CA ASP A 136 -4.88 -2.41 -16.64
C ASP A 136 -3.43 -2.23 -17.13
N GLU A 137 -3.25 -2.20 -18.45
CA GLU A 137 -1.96 -2.06 -19.15
C GLU A 137 -1.26 -0.71 -18.93
N HIS A 138 -1.90 0.22 -18.22
CA HIS A 138 -1.36 1.53 -17.86
C HIS A 138 -1.22 1.71 -16.35
N SER A 139 -1.38 0.65 -15.57
CA SER A 139 -1.36 0.67 -14.11
C SER A 139 0.01 0.23 -13.58
N ASN A 140 0.65 1.08 -12.78
CA ASN A 140 1.82 0.65 -11.99
C ASN A 140 1.35 0.09 -10.65
N ILE A 141 1.92 -1.04 -10.22
CA ILE A 141 1.47 -1.75 -9.01
C ILE A 141 2.64 -1.91 -8.04
N PHE A 142 2.49 -1.36 -6.84
CA PHE A 142 3.37 -1.65 -5.71
C PHE A 142 2.79 -2.80 -4.90
N ILE A 143 3.54 -3.90 -4.78
CA ILE A 143 3.14 -5.06 -3.98
C ILE A 143 4.13 -5.19 -2.83
N TYR A 144 3.65 -5.05 -1.61
CA TYR A 144 4.44 -5.23 -0.39
C TYR A 144 3.91 -6.39 0.44
N MET A 145 4.79 -7.34 0.74
CA MET A 145 4.46 -8.50 1.55
C MET A 145 5.43 -8.63 2.72
N THR A 146 4.90 -9.01 3.89
CA THR A 146 5.73 -9.30 5.07
C THR A 146 5.17 -10.47 5.86
N GLY A 147 6.08 -11.25 6.45
CA GLY A 147 5.72 -12.42 7.24
C GLY A 147 6.91 -13.32 7.53
N HIS A 148 6.58 -14.57 7.84
CA HIS A 148 7.57 -15.63 7.98
C HIS A 148 7.67 -16.44 6.70
N GLY A 149 8.89 -16.75 6.28
CA GLY A 149 9.15 -17.49 5.06
C GLY A 149 10.51 -18.15 5.12
N GLY A 150 10.93 -18.66 3.98
CA GLY A 150 12.22 -19.31 3.79
C GLY A 150 12.53 -19.44 2.32
N ASP A 151 13.36 -20.43 1.98
CA ASP A 151 13.79 -20.69 0.62
C ASP A 151 12.59 -20.97 -0.30
N GLU A 152 12.26 -19.99 -1.14
CA GLU A 152 11.20 -20.00 -2.15
C GLU A 152 9.76 -20.10 -1.60
N PHE A 153 9.51 -19.81 -0.32
CA PHE A 153 8.15 -19.76 0.24
C PHE A 153 7.90 -18.65 1.28
N LEU A 154 6.63 -18.24 1.41
CA LEU A 154 6.12 -17.35 2.44
C LEU A 154 4.87 -17.98 3.10
N LYS A 155 4.81 -18.01 4.43
CA LYS A 155 3.70 -18.59 5.18
C LYS A 155 2.51 -17.63 5.28
N PHE A 156 1.32 -18.14 5.02
CA PHE A 156 0.04 -17.49 5.28
C PHE A 156 -0.63 -18.09 6.51
N GLN A 157 -0.98 -17.24 7.47
CA GLN A 157 -1.67 -17.58 8.71
C GLN A 157 -1.05 -18.70 9.55
N ASP A 158 0.24 -19.00 9.38
CA ASP A 158 0.93 -20.15 10.00
C ASP A 158 0.29 -21.52 9.65
N ALA A 159 -0.42 -21.59 8.51
CA ALA A 159 -1.17 -22.78 8.08
C ALA A 159 -0.90 -23.16 6.62
N GLU A 160 -0.79 -22.17 5.74
CA GLU A 160 -0.55 -22.35 4.30
C GLU A 160 0.78 -21.71 3.91
N GLU A 161 1.30 -22.05 2.74
CA GLU A 161 2.51 -21.47 2.16
C GLU A 161 2.23 -21.10 0.72
N ILE A 162 2.68 -19.91 0.30
CA ILE A 162 2.76 -19.51 -1.10
C ILE A 162 4.21 -19.63 -1.56
N SER A 163 4.43 -20.23 -2.71
CA SER A 163 5.77 -20.37 -3.28
C SER A 163 6.12 -19.22 -4.23
N SER A 164 7.42 -19.06 -4.53
CA SER A 164 7.90 -18.16 -5.59
C SER A 164 7.31 -18.49 -6.96
N TYR A 165 7.00 -19.77 -7.22
CA TYR A 165 6.37 -20.24 -8.44
C TYR A 165 4.91 -19.77 -8.56
N ASP A 166 4.14 -19.83 -7.48
CA ASP A 166 2.73 -19.40 -7.48
C ASP A 166 2.59 -17.90 -7.83
N ILE A 167 3.49 -17.07 -7.29
CA ILE A 167 3.52 -15.63 -7.60
C ILE A 167 4.00 -15.40 -9.04
N ALA A 168 5.02 -16.13 -9.50
CA ALA A 168 5.50 -16.02 -10.87
C ALA A 168 4.39 -16.31 -11.89
N ASP A 169 3.64 -17.39 -11.70
CA ASP A 169 2.54 -17.78 -12.58
C ASP A 169 1.35 -16.81 -12.51
N ALA A 170 1.08 -16.24 -11.33
CA ALA A 170 0.08 -15.19 -11.20
C ALA A 170 0.47 -13.90 -11.96
N PHE A 171 1.74 -13.49 -11.87
CA PHE A 171 2.26 -12.34 -12.63
C PHE A 171 2.26 -12.60 -14.13
N GLU A 172 2.54 -13.82 -14.57
CA GLU A 172 2.40 -14.19 -15.98
C GLU A 172 0.97 -14.08 -16.47
N GLU A 173 0.00 -14.56 -15.69
CA GLU A 173 -1.40 -14.39 -16.06
C GLU A 173 -1.81 -12.91 -16.10
N MET A 174 -1.29 -12.08 -15.19
CA MET A 174 -1.50 -10.64 -15.24
C MET A 174 -0.88 -10.03 -16.50
N HIS A 175 0.29 -10.50 -16.92
CA HIS A 175 0.99 -10.02 -18.12
C HIS A 175 0.20 -10.35 -19.38
N GLU A 176 -0.20 -11.61 -19.55
CA GLU A 176 -0.98 -12.09 -20.70
C GLU A 176 -2.34 -11.39 -20.82
N LYS A 177 -2.95 -11.04 -19.68
CA LYS A 177 -4.20 -10.26 -19.63
C LYS A 177 -4.01 -8.75 -19.69
N LYS A 178 -2.76 -8.28 -19.80
CA LYS A 178 -2.38 -6.87 -19.80
C LYS A 178 -2.95 -6.09 -18.60
N ARG A 179 -2.72 -6.61 -17.40
CA ARG A 179 -3.25 -6.05 -16.15
C ARG A 179 -2.23 -5.26 -15.33
N TYR A 180 -1.09 -4.95 -15.92
CA TYR A 180 -0.13 -4.00 -15.37
C TYR A 180 0.72 -3.39 -16.49
N ASN A 181 1.23 -2.19 -16.21
CA ASN A 181 2.33 -1.58 -16.95
C ASN A 181 3.68 -2.01 -16.35
N GLU A 182 3.85 -1.76 -15.04
CA GLU A 182 5.02 -2.15 -14.26
C GLU A 182 4.63 -2.64 -12.86
N ILE A 183 5.35 -3.63 -12.33
CA ILE A 183 5.19 -4.10 -10.94
C ILE A 183 6.47 -3.79 -10.16
N PHE A 184 6.32 -3.19 -8.99
CA PHE A 184 7.35 -3.14 -7.97
C PHE A 184 6.98 -4.08 -6.82
N PHE A 185 7.65 -5.22 -6.75
CA PHE A 185 7.46 -6.24 -5.72
C PHE A 185 8.51 -6.08 -4.61
N MET A 186 8.07 -5.87 -3.37
CA MET A 186 8.92 -5.71 -2.20
C MET A 186 8.51 -6.71 -1.12
N ILE A 187 9.47 -7.45 -0.56
CA ILE A 187 9.17 -8.50 0.42
C ILE A 187 10.12 -8.52 1.64
N ASP A 188 9.53 -8.49 2.84
CA ASP A 188 10.24 -8.56 4.12
C ASP A 188 9.97 -9.90 4.84
N THR A 189 10.93 -10.82 4.74
CA THR A 189 10.89 -12.18 5.30
C THR A 189 12.30 -12.78 5.31
N CYS A 190 12.53 -13.85 6.06
CA CYS A 190 13.75 -14.66 5.91
C CYS A 190 13.87 -15.23 4.49
N GLN A 191 15.08 -15.19 3.93
CA GLN A 191 15.42 -15.64 2.57
C GLN A 191 14.56 -14.97 1.48
N ALA A 192 14.17 -13.72 1.70
CA ALA A 192 13.30 -12.94 0.83
C ALA A 192 13.76 -12.91 -0.64
N ASN A 193 15.06 -12.91 -0.91
CA ASN A 193 15.59 -12.82 -2.27
C ASN A 193 15.20 -14.04 -3.15
N THR A 194 14.89 -15.17 -2.52
CA THR A 194 14.46 -16.39 -3.22
C THR A 194 13.02 -16.28 -3.73
N MET A 195 12.20 -15.38 -3.18
CA MET A 195 10.78 -15.28 -3.52
C MET A 195 10.50 -14.73 -4.92
N TYR A 196 11.46 -14.03 -5.52
CA TYR A 196 11.36 -13.52 -6.89
C TYR A 196 12.30 -14.25 -7.85
N SER A 197 12.96 -15.34 -7.43
CA SER A 197 13.94 -16.06 -8.27
C SER A 197 13.29 -16.72 -9.49
N LYS A 198 12.01 -17.06 -9.40
CA LYS A 198 11.24 -17.72 -10.47
C LYS A 198 10.44 -16.75 -11.33
N PHE A 199 10.48 -15.44 -11.08
CA PHE A 199 9.76 -14.50 -11.95
C PHE A 199 10.34 -14.54 -13.36
N TYR A 200 9.48 -14.51 -14.37
CA TYR A 200 9.86 -14.57 -15.79
C TYR A 200 9.10 -13.58 -16.68
N SER A 201 8.01 -12.99 -16.18
CA SER A 201 7.24 -11.97 -16.91
C SER A 201 7.96 -10.61 -16.89
N PRO A 202 7.84 -9.80 -17.96
CA PRO A 202 8.56 -8.55 -18.10
C PRO A 202 7.95 -7.43 -17.23
N ASN A 203 8.70 -6.33 -17.11
CA ASN A 203 8.36 -5.09 -16.40
C ASN A 203 8.14 -5.28 -14.89
N ILE A 204 8.95 -6.14 -14.28
CA ILE A 204 8.88 -6.42 -12.84
C ILE A 204 10.22 -6.06 -12.19
N LEU A 205 10.19 -5.11 -11.27
CA LEU A 205 11.27 -4.84 -10.32
C LEU A 205 10.97 -5.59 -9.02
N ALA A 206 11.94 -6.32 -8.48
CA ALA A 206 11.78 -7.01 -7.21
C ALA A 206 12.89 -6.66 -6.20
N VAL A 207 12.52 -6.49 -4.94
CA VAL A 207 13.42 -6.21 -3.83
C VAL A 207 13.09 -7.12 -2.64
N GLY A 208 14.12 -7.73 -2.05
CA GLY A 208 14.01 -8.61 -0.89
C GLY A 208 14.88 -8.14 0.27
N SER A 209 14.43 -8.45 1.48
CA SER A 209 15.12 -8.07 2.73
C SER A 209 16.38 -8.89 3.07
N SER A 210 16.51 -10.13 2.59
CA SER A 210 17.56 -11.06 3.03
C SER A 210 17.89 -12.12 1.98
N ASP A 211 19.16 -12.52 1.92
CA ASP A 211 19.67 -13.46 0.92
C ASP A 211 19.38 -14.93 1.27
N LEU A 212 19.64 -15.84 0.32
CA LEU A 212 19.55 -17.28 0.57
C LEU A 212 20.43 -17.65 1.78
N HIS A 213 19.89 -18.45 2.70
CA HIS A 213 20.50 -18.81 3.98
C HIS A 213 20.62 -17.69 5.03
N GLU A 214 20.02 -16.52 4.81
CA GLU A 214 19.94 -15.45 5.81
C GLU A 214 18.55 -15.32 6.46
N SER A 215 18.53 -14.80 7.68
CA SER A 215 17.30 -14.38 8.35
C SER A 215 17.01 -12.90 8.07
N SER A 216 15.74 -12.52 8.09
CA SER A 216 15.34 -11.11 8.30
C SER A 216 15.18 -10.86 9.81
N TYR A 217 15.36 -9.61 10.23
CA TYR A 217 15.48 -9.26 11.64
C TYR A 217 14.48 -8.18 12.05
N SER A 218 13.95 -8.31 13.27
CA SER A 218 13.19 -7.26 13.93
C SER A 218 14.08 -6.09 14.37
N HIS A 219 13.53 -4.87 14.45
CA HIS A 219 14.26 -3.68 14.90
C HIS A 219 13.86 -3.23 16.31
N HIS A 220 12.72 -2.56 16.47
CA HIS A 220 12.29 -1.98 17.74
C HIS A 220 11.46 -2.98 18.53
N SER A 221 11.65 -2.99 19.85
CA SER A 221 10.80 -3.70 20.81
C SER A 221 10.18 -2.70 21.77
N ASP A 222 8.90 -2.87 22.08
CA ASP A 222 8.19 -2.06 23.06
C ASP A 222 7.94 -2.93 24.30
N THR A 223 8.35 -2.45 25.48
CA THR A 223 8.28 -3.20 26.73
C THR A 223 6.86 -3.33 27.28
N GLU A 224 5.96 -2.39 26.95
CA GLU A 224 4.56 -2.41 27.38
C GLU A 224 3.70 -3.28 26.45
N ILE A 225 4.01 -3.29 25.15
CA ILE A 225 3.43 -4.24 24.17
C ILE A 225 4.04 -5.65 24.37
N GLY A 226 5.30 -5.72 24.79
CA GLY A 226 6.02 -6.96 25.13
C GLY A 226 6.57 -7.74 23.94
N VAL A 227 6.57 -7.16 22.73
CA VAL A 227 7.05 -7.79 21.49
C VAL A 227 7.75 -6.76 20.59
N ALA A 228 8.39 -7.25 19.52
CA ALA A 228 8.91 -6.40 18.47
C ALA A 228 7.78 -5.74 17.68
N VAL A 229 7.94 -4.44 17.36
CA VAL A 229 6.90 -3.61 16.73
C VAL A 229 7.17 -3.26 15.28
N ILE A 230 8.37 -3.52 14.76
CA ILE A 230 8.73 -3.29 13.35
C ILE A 230 9.93 -4.14 12.94
N ASP A 231 10.03 -4.50 11.66
CA ASP A 231 11.20 -5.16 11.08
C ASP A 231 12.24 -4.18 10.53
N ARG A 232 13.52 -4.59 10.50
CA ARG A 232 14.65 -3.72 10.13
C ARG A 232 14.56 -3.22 8.71
N PHE A 233 14.39 -4.13 7.75
CA PHE A 233 14.29 -3.79 6.34
C PHE A 233 13.15 -2.80 6.11
N THR A 234 11.97 -3.09 6.68
CA THR A 234 10.82 -2.19 6.63
C THR A 234 11.08 -0.83 7.29
N TYR A 235 11.70 -0.80 8.48
CA TYR A 235 12.04 0.44 9.18
C TYR A 235 12.89 1.38 8.32
N TYR A 236 13.96 0.87 7.71
CA TYR A 236 14.86 1.72 6.90
C TYR A 236 14.25 2.14 5.56
N ASN A 237 13.38 1.32 4.97
CA ASN A 237 12.57 1.77 3.84
C ASN A 237 11.64 2.92 4.26
N LEU A 238 10.94 2.79 5.39
CA LEU A 238 10.06 3.84 5.88
C LEU A 238 10.82 5.12 6.27
N GLU A 239 11.98 5.00 6.90
CA GLU A 239 12.86 6.14 7.21
C GLU A 239 13.22 6.92 5.94
N PHE A 240 13.58 6.21 4.87
CA PHE A 240 13.84 6.83 3.57
C PHE A 240 12.57 7.49 3.00
N LEU A 241 11.47 6.75 2.94
CA LEU A 241 10.23 7.18 2.32
C LEU A 241 9.56 8.35 3.06
N GLU A 242 9.74 8.47 4.38
CA GLU A 242 9.21 9.60 5.18
C GLU A 242 9.79 10.96 4.73
N SER A 243 11.00 10.99 4.16
CA SER A 243 11.59 12.21 3.59
C SER A 243 10.94 12.68 2.28
N LEU A 244 10.09 11.85 1.66
CA LEU A 244 9.47 12.15 0.37
C LEU A 244 8.23 13.04 0.50
N GLU A 245 8.20 14.06 -0.35
CA GLU A 245 7.01 14.82 -0.70
C GLU A 245 6.46 14.37 -2.07
N LYS A 246 5.23 14.77 -2.41
CA LYS A 246 4.53 14.33 -3.64
C LYS A 246 5.25 14.72 -4.94
N ASP A 247 6.04 15.79 -4.92
CA ASP A 247 6.81 16.30 -6.04
C ASP A 247 8.28 15.84 -6.04
N SER A 248 8.64 14.93 -5.13
CA SER A 248 10.00 14.40 -4.97
C SER A 248 10.57 13.86 -6.28
N LYS A 249 11.88 14.09 -6.46
CA LYS A 249 12.68 13.62 -7.58
C LYS A 249 13.60 12.46 -7.20
N LEU A 250 13.49 11.94 -5.98
CA LEU A 250 14.25 10.77 -5.56
C LEU A 250 13.79 9.54 -6.35
N THR A 251 14.77 8.73 -6.68
CA THR A 251 14.68 7.61 -7.62
C THR A 251 14.68 6.29 -6.88
N LEU A 252 14.27 5.22 -7.55
CA LEU A 252 14.39 3.87 -7.01
C LEU A 252 15.87 3.49 -6.78
N GLN A 253 16.80 4.05 -7.56
CA GLN A 253 18.23 3.88 -7.28
C GLN A 253 18.62 4.50 -5.94
N ASP A 254 18.14 5.70 -5.61
CA ASP A 254 18.43 6.34 -4.32
C ASP A 254 17.91 5.50 -3.13
N LEU A 255 16.74 4.86 -3.30
CA LEU A 255 16.19 3.94 -2.30
C LEU A 255 17.08 2.69 -2.16
N VAL A 256 17.45 2.07 -3.26
CA VAL A 256 18.32 0.87 -3.27
C VAL A 256 19.70 1.18 -2.68
N ASP A 257 20.29 2.32 -3.03
CA ASP A 257 21.59 2.76 -2.52
C ASP A 257 21.57 3.04 -1.01
N SER A 258 20.38 3.25 -0.42
CA SER A 258 20.21 3.40 1.02
C SER A 258 20.35 2.08 1.80
N TYR A 259 20.30 0.93 1.11
CA TYR A 259 20.39 -0.38 1.72
C TYR A 259 21.83 -0.74 2.04
N THR A 260 22.14 -0.83 3.33
CA THR A 260 23.45 -1.28 3.80
C THR A 260 23.30 -2.41 4.82
N PHE A 261 24.29 -3.30 4.85
CA PHE A 261 24.32 -4.42 5.80
C PHE A 261 24.30 -3.91 7.25
N GLU A 262 24.98 -2.81 7.55
CA GLU A 262 25.05 -2.22 8.90
C GLU A 262 23.68 -1.75 9.42
N LYS A 263 22.80 -1.32 8.51
CA LYS A 263 21.42 -0.95 8.86
C LYS A 263 20.55 -2.19 8.97
N ILE A 264 20.45 -2.94 7.88
CA ILE A 264 19.44 -3.99 7.70
C ILE A 264 19.81 -5.28 8.45
N HIS A 265 21.10 -5.55 8.65
CA HIS A 265 21.69 -6.77 9.22
C HIS A 265 21.49 -8.04 8.38
N SER A 266 21.07 -7.88 7.13
CA SER A 266 21.02 -8.91 6.09
C SER A 266 21.28 -8.26 4.73
N ASN A 267 21.59 -9.10 3.74
CA ASN A 267 21.86 -8.66 2.38
C ASN A 267 20.54 -8.50 1.61
N ALA A 268 20.04 -7.26 1.56
CA ALA A 268 18.89 -6.92 0.74
C ALA A 268 19.23 -7.10 -0.74
N GLY A 269 18.39 -7.86 -1.45
CA GLY A 269 18.56 -8.14 -2.87
C GLY A 269 17.69 -7.26 -3.74
N VAL A 270 18.15 -7.01 -4.97
CA VAL A 270 17.43 -6.25 -5.99
C VAL A 270 17.57 -6.99 -7.30
N ARG A 271 16.43 -7.30 -7.94
CA ARG A 271 16.37 -7.97 -9.23
C ARG A 271 15.82 -7.02 -10.29
N THR A 272 16.64 -6.71 -11.29
CA THR A 272 16.35 -5.71 -12.33
C THR A 272 16.33 -6.26 -13.75
N ASP A 273 16.69 -7.53 -13.99
CA ASP A 273 16.79 -8.12 -15.34
C ASP A 273 15.44 -8.16 -16.09
N LEU A 274 14.33 -8.20 -15.35
CA LEU A 274 12.97 -8.15 -15.92
C LEU A 274 12.44 -6.71 -16.04
N PHE A 275 13.15 -5.70 -15.53
CA PHE A 275 12.70 -4.31 -15.51
C PHE A 275 13.47 -3.48 -16.53
N GLN A 276 12.76 -2.90 -17.50
CA GLN A 276 13.39 -2.31 -18.68
C GLN A 276 14.08 -0.97 -18.41
N ARG A 277 13.57 -0.19 -17.45
CA ARG A 277 14.07 1.16 -17.16
C ARG A 277 15.28 1.11 -16.22
N ASN A 278 16.17 2.07 -16.37
CA ASN A 278 17.24 2.27 -15.40
C ASN A 278 16.65 2.84 -14.10
N LEU A 279 17.01 2.27 -12.95
CA LEU A 279 16.51 2.71 -11.65
C LEU A 279 16.84 4.17 -11.33
N SER A 280 17.93 4.71 -11.90
CA SER A 280 18.31 6.12 -11.77
C SER A 280 17.35 7.09 -12.48
N ASP A 281 16.52 6.58 -13.40
CA ASP A 281 15.52 7.37 -14.13
C ASP A 281 14.08 7.10 -13.64
N VAL A 282 13.91 6.17 -12.69
CA VAL A 282 12.59 5.80 -12.17
C VAL A 282 12.35 6.48 -10.84
N LEU A 283 11.36 7.38 -10.81
CA LEU A 283 11.00 8.08 -9.58
C LEU A 283 10.29 7.12 -8.63
N ILE A 284 10.51 7.28 -7.33
CA ILE A 284 9.74 6.52 -6.33
C ILE A 284 8.24 6.85 -6.43
N THR A 285 7.92 8.10 -6.79
CA THR A 285 6.55 8.55 -7.00
C THR A 285 5.86 7.87 -8.20
N ASP A 286 6.61 7.19 -9.09
CA ASP A 286 6.02 6.36 -10.14
C ASP A 286 5.29 5.12 -9.60
N PHE A 287 5.58 4.69 -8.37
CA PHE A 287 4.87 3.58 -7.70
C PHE A 287 4.10 3.99 -6.44
N PHE A 288 4.61 4.99 -5.70
CA PHE A 288 4.03 5.40 -4.41
C PHE A 288 3.18 6.66 -4.49
N GLY A 289 3.31 7.46 -5.55
CA GLY A 289 2.63 8.76 -5.68
C GLY A 289 1.25 8.65 -6.33
N ASN A 290 0.43 9.70 -6.18
CA ASN A 290 -0.78 9.83 -7.00
C ASN A 290 -0.43 10.31 -8.41
N VAL A 291 -1.01 9.68 -9.43
CA VAL A 291 -1.01 10.19 -10.80
C VAL A 291 -2.25 11.05 -11.00
N GLN A 292 -2.16 12.35 -10.66
CA GLN A 292 -3.20 13.30 -11.05
C GLN A 292 -2.88 13.83 -12.44
N GLN A 293 -3.69 13.46 -13.44
CA GLN A 293 -3.76 14.22 -14.67
C GLN A 293 -4.46 15.53 -14.37
N THR A 294 -3.69 16.59 -14.11
CA THR A 294 -4.24 17.94 -14.16
C THR A 294 -4.57 18.20 -15.63
N VAL A 295 -5.82 18.02 -16.01
CA VAL A 295 -6.35 18.71 -17.18
C VAL A 295 -6.27 20.18 -16.82
N VAL A 296 -5.25 20.87 -17.34
CA VAL A 296 -5.25 22.32 -17.33
C VAL A 296 -6.32 22.69 -18.35
N ASP A 297 -7.56 22.77 -17.88
CA ASP A 297 -8.58 23.49 -18.62
C ASP A 297 -8.00 24.90 -18.77
N ASN A 298 -7.59 25.25 -19.99
CA ASN A 298 -7.37 26.63 -20.37
C ASN A 298 -8.74 27.30 -20.33
N VAL A 299 -9.24 27.57 -19.12
CA VAL A 299 -10.31 28.53 -18.90
C VAL A 299 -9.71 29.81 -19.43
N GLU A 300 -10.21 30.25 -20.58
CA GLU A 300 -9.81 31.50 -21.22
C GLU A 300 -9.65 32.56 -20.14
N ASP A 301 -8.45 33.15 -20.03
CA ASP A 301 -8.10 34.16 -19.02
C ASP A 301 -9.15 35.27 -18.92
N ASP A 302 -9.92 35.48 -19.99
CA ASP A 302 -11.08 36.35 -20.09
C ASP A 302 -12.18 36.05 -19.06
N LEU A 303 -12.51 34.79 -18.78
CA LEU A 303 -13.56 34.43 -17.81
C LEU A 303 -13.13 34.77 -16.38
N LEU A 304 -11.87 34.50 -16.02
CA LEU A 304 -11.32 34.82 -14.71
C LEU A 304 -11.20 36.34 -14.52
N TYR A 305 -10.83 37.07 -15.57
CA TYR A 305 -10.75 38.53 -15.59
C TYR A 305 -12.14 39.16 -15.37
N LEU A 306 -13.17 38.68 -16.07
CA LEU A 306 -14.56 39.15 -15.96
C LEU A 306 -15.19 38.84 -14.60
N THR A 307 -14.83 37.72 -13.98
CA THR A 307 -15.31 37.41 -12.62
C THR A 307 -14.71 38.32 -11.56
N ASN A 308 -13.44 38.70 -11.71
CA ASN A 308 -12.71 39.45 -10.70
C ASN A 308 -12.80 40.98 -10.88
N HIS A 309 -13.19 41.48 -12.06
CA HIS A 309 -13.30 42.91 -12.34
C HIS A 309 -14.74 43.35 -12.63
N ASP A 310 -15.07 44.60 -12.31
CA ASP A 310 -16.32 45.23 -12.74
C ASP A 310 -16.25 45.72 -14.20
N GLN A 311 -17.36 46.27 -14.71
CA GLN A 311 -17.44 46.77 -16.10
C GLN A 311 -16.49 47.96 -16.39
N GLN A 312 -15.79 48.48 -15.37
CA GLN A 312 -14.80 49.55 -15.49
C GLN A 312 -13.36 49.04 -15.28
N GLY A 313 -13.16 47.73 -15.08
CA GLY A 313 -11.85 47.12 -14.91
C GLY A 313 -11.28 47.20 -13.49
N PHE A 314 -12.10 47.40 -12.46
CA PHE A 314 -11.67 47.43 -11.06
C PHE A 314 -11.95 46.10 -10.34
N LEU A 315 -10.98 45.63 -9.53
CA LEU A 315 -11.09 44.40 -8.73
C LEU A 315 -12.23 44.49 -7.71
N LYS A 316 -13.15 43.51 -7.74
CA LYS A 316 -14.41 43.54 -6.97
C LYS A 316 -14.26 43.41 -5.45
N ASN A 317 -13.10 43.04 -4.90
CA ASN A 317 -12.91 42.86 -3.45
C ASN A 317 -11.50 43.23 -2.98
N LEU A 318 -11.29 44.48 -2.53
CA LEU A 318 -10.17 44.81 -1.64
C LEU A 318 -10.62 44.74 -0.17
N SER A 319 -10.43 43.57 0.44
CA SER A 319 -10.13 43.51 1.88
C SER A 319 -8.87 42.66 2.05
N ALA A 320 -7.78 43.32 2.39
CA ALA A 320 -6.46 42.69 2.50
C ALA A 320 -6.39 41.82 3.78
N PRO A 321 -5.97 40.54 3.70
CA PRO A 321 -5.50 39.84 4.87
C PRO A 321 -4.05 40.27 5.19
N ARG A 322 -3.78 40.55 6.47
CA ARG A 322 -2.43 40.85 6.99
C ARG A 322 -1.50 39.66 6.78
N ILE A 323 -0.48 39.87 5.94
CA ILE A 323 0.60 38.91 5.65
C ILE A 323 1.49 38.61 6.88
N SER A 324 1.34 39.32 7.99
CA SER A 324 2.21 39.20 9.17
C SER A 324 1.88 38.07 10.16
N GLU A 325 0.77 37.34 10.00
CA GLU A 325 0.40 36.23 10.91
C GLU A 325 0.78 34.83 10.40
N VAL A 326 1.04 34.67 9.10
CA VAL A 326 1.34 33.36 8.50
C VAL A 326 2.80 32.93 8.74
N GLU A 327 3.74 33.87 8.86
CA GLU A 327 5.16 33.53 9.07
C GLU A 327 5.51 33.19 10.53
N LYS A 328 4.71 33.62 11.50
CA LYS A 328 4.97 33.33 12.92
C LYS A 328 4.50 31.94 13.37
N GLN A 329 3.59 31.30 12.63
CA GLN A 329 3.18 29.91 12.88
C GLN A 329 4.11 28.87 12.23
N ARG A 330 4.90 29.24 11.21
CA ARG A 330 5.80 28.32 10.50
C ARG A 330 7.08 27.95 11.27
N LYS A 331 7.42 28.65 12.36
CA LYS A 331 8.70 28.45 13.09
C LYS A 331 8.56 27.97 14.54
N SER A 332 7.37 27.66 15.05
CA SER A 332 7.20 27.17 16.43
C SER A 332 6.31 25.94 16.63
N GLY A 333 5.86 25.27 15.57
CA GLY A 333 4.94 24.13 15.66
C GLY A 333 5.53 22.84 15.14
N PHE A 334 6.48 22.20 15.87
CA PHE A 334 6.93 20.85 15.49
C PHE A 334 7.06 19.84 16.65
N PHE A 335 6.77 20.22 17.89
CA PHE A 335 6.72 19.27 19.04
C PHE A 335 5.59 19.51 20.05
N ASN A 336 4.57 20.30 19.72
CA ASN A 336 3.45 20.50 20.63
C ASN A 336 2.13 20.63 19.88
N GLN A 337 1.62 19.50 19.40
CA GLN A 337 0.19 19.35 19.19
C GLN A 337 -0.38 18.52 20.34
N LYS A 338 -0.71 19.19 21.45
CA LYS A 338 -1.80 18.71 22.31
C LYS A 338 -3.08 18.82 21.50
N LYS A 339 -3.43 17.75 20.79
CA LYS A 339 -4.81 17.54 20.35
C LYS A 339 -5.52 16.73 21.42
N ASN A 340 -6.61 17.29 21.91
CA ASN A 340 -7.56 16.59 22.77
C ASN A 340 -8.06 15.36 22.02
N MET A 341 -7.61 14.20 22.46
CA MET A 341 -8.03 12.90 21.98
C MET A 341 -9.45 12.65 22.50
N ILE A 342 -10.44 12.73 21.63
CA ILE A 342 -11.73 12.08 21.89
C ILE A 342 -11.55 10.66 21.38
N THR A 343 -11.38 9.75 22.33
CA THR A 343 -11.15 8.32 22.12
C THR A 343 -12.47 7.62 21.85
N LEU A 344 -12.61 7.02 20.67
CA LEU A 344 -13.57 5.94 20.42
C LEU A 344 -12.75 4.75 19.90
N GLY A 345 -12.60 3.72 20.73
CA GLY A 345 -11.84 2.54 20.33
C GLY A 345 -12.58 1.75 19.26
N ALA A 346 -11.89 1.40 18.18
CA ALA A 346 -12.37 0.52 17.10
C ALA A 346 -12.70 -0.91 17.57
N CYS A 347 -12.34 -1.26 18.81
CA CYS A 347 -12.62 -2.54 19.42
C CYS A 347 -13.99 -2.51 20.10
N GLU A 348 -15.06 -2.74 19.34
CA GLU A 348 -16.34 -3.08 19.95
C GLU A 348 -16.18 -4.40 20.73
N SER A 349 -16.20 -4.30 22.05
CA SER A 349 -16.40 -5.48 22.88
C SER A 349 -17.79 -6.03 22.59
N LYS A 350 -17.89 -7.10 21.79
CA LYS A 350 -19.03 -8.02 21.88
C LYS A 350 -18.94 -8.74 23.22
N GLN A 351 -19.23 -8.03 24.30
CA GLN A 351 -19.60 -8.63 25.56
C GLN A 351 -21.00 -9.22 25.31
N MET A 352 -21.04 -10.50 24.95
CA MET A 352 -22.29 -11.25 24.91
C MET A 352 -22.82 -11.26 26.34
N SER A 353 -23.73 -10.33 26.63
CA SER A 353 -24.40 -10.20 27.91
C SER A 353 -25.00 -11.56 28.27
N SER A 354 -24.45 -12.19 29.31
CA SER A 354 -24.90 -13.46 29.89
C SER A 354 -26.32 -13.39 30.44
N THR A 355 -26.99 -12.23 30.35
CA THR A 355 -28.34 -11.99 30.84
C THR A 355 -29.44 -12.38 29.83
N LYS A 356 -29.12 -12.78 28.60
CA LYS A 356 -30.12 -13.27 27.61
C LYS A 356 -30.22 -14.79 27.46
N LEU A 357 -29.31 -15.58 28.05
CA LEU A 357 -29.43 -17.04 28.04
C LEU A 357 -30.41 -17.61 29.09
N ILE A 358 -30.77 -16.83 30.12
CA ILE A 358 -31.65 -17.31 31.21
C ILE A 358 -33.13 -17.25 30.81
N THR A 359 -33.52 -16.40 29.86
CA THR A 359 -34.92 -16.22 29.47
C THR A 359 -35.40 -17.22 28.40
N ILE A 360 -34.49 -17.87 27.66
CA ILE A 360 -34.88 -18.87 26.64
C ILE A 360 -34.96 -20.28 27.26
N GLY A 361 -34.11 -20.60 28.25
CA GLY A 361 -34.14 -21.89 28.94
C GLY A 361 -35.41 -22.11 29.79
N THR A 362 -36.00 -21.05 30.32
CA THR A 362 -37.22 -21.12 31.15
C THR A 362 -38.50 -21.29 30.32
N VAL A 363 -38.55 -20.79 29.08
CA VAL A 363 -39.72 -20.97 28.19
C VAL A 363 -39.77 -22.39 27.61
N ILE A 364 -38.62 -23.01 27.32
CA ILE A 364 -38.57 -24.38 26.79
C ILE A 364 -38.91 -25.42 27.89
N ALA A 365 -38.49 -25.19 29.14
CA ALA A 365 -38.85 -26.06 30.27
C ALA A 365 -40.36 -26.02 30.60
N ALA A 366 -41.02 -24.87 30.44
CA ALA A 366 -42.46 -24.74 30.66
C ALA A 366 -43.29 -25.46 29.58
N PHE A 367 -42.83 -25.49 28.32
CA PHE A 367 -43.51 -26.21 27.24
C PHE A 367 -43.39 -27.74 27.38
N PHE A 368 -42.27 -28.26 27.89
CA PHE A 368 -42.14 -29.70 28.14
C PHE A 368 -42.94 -30.19 29.36
N PHE A 369 -43.20 -29.33 30.36
CA PHE A 369 -44.04 -29.70 31.50
C PHE A 369 -45.54 -29.70 31.17
N PHE A 370 -46.01 -28.86 30.25
CA PHE A 370 -47.42 -28.84 29.84
C PHE A 370 -47.81 -29.95 28.85
N ALA A 371 -46.87 -30.44 28.04
CA ALA A 371 -47.14 -31.50 27.05
C ALA A 371 -47.29 -32.91 27.67
N ASN A 372 -46.89 -33.11 28.93
CA ASN A 372 -46.98 -34.41 29.63
C ASN A 372 -48.19 -34.54 30.58
N TYR A 373 -49.06 -33.53 30.67
CA TYR A 373 -50.24 -33.54 31.56
C TYR A 373 -51.58 -33.82 30.86
N PHE A 374 -51.59 -34.04 29.54
CA PHE A 374 -52.76 -34.50 28.77
C PHE A 374 -52.45 -35.82 28.07
N LYS A 375 -52.28 -36.88 28.86
CA LYS A 375 -52.34 -38.28 28.42
C LYS A 375 -52.84 -39.17 29.56
N ILE A 376 -54.11 -38.98 29.93
CA ILE A 376 -54.98 -39.98 30.55
C ILE A 376 -56.36 -39.82 29.93
#